data_AF-A0A5K1E5I4-F1
#
_entry.id   AF-A0A5K1E5I4-F1
#
_cell.length_a   1.000
_cell.length_b   1.000
_cell.length_c   1.000
_cell.angle_alpha   90.00
_cell.angle_beta   90.00
_cell.angle_gamma   90.00
#
_symmetry.space_group_name_H-M   'P 1'
#
loop_
_entity.id
_entity.type
_entity.pdbx_description
1 polymer ?
#
loop_
_entity_poly.entity_id
_entity_poly.type
_entity_poly.pdbx_seq_one_letter_code
_entity_poly.pdbx_strand_id
1 'polypeptide(L)'
;EMIVGPTKTLFMDEISTGLDSSTTFQIVKCLQQIVHLMDATVFMSLLQPAPETFELFDDIILLSEGQIVYQGPRAHVVEFFESCGFKCPERKGTADFLQE
;
A
#
# COMPACT_ATOMS: atom_id res chain seq x y z
N GLU A 1 11.24 14.83 -6.45
CA GLU A 1 10.15 15.70 -6.94
C GLU A 1 9.85 16.79 -5.92
N MET A 2 9.45 17.99 -6.34
CA MET A 2 9.07 19.08 -5.44
C MET A 2 7.57 19.30 -5.54
N ILE A 3 6.85 19.12 -4.42
CA ILE A 3 5.40 19.38 -4.35
C ILE A 3 5.22 20.90 -4.26
N VAL A 4 4.71 21.52 -5.33
CA VAL A 4 4.34 22.94 -5.35
C VAL A 4 2.97 23.09 -5.99
N GLY A 5 2.02 23.62 -5.22
CA GLY A 5 0.69 23.98 -5.71
C GLY A 5 -0.42 23.65 -4.70
N PRO A 6 -1.67 24.08 -4.97
CA PRO A 6 -2.86 23.72 -4.18
C PRO A 6 -3.25 22.23 -4.32
N THR A 7 -2.41 21.44 -4.98
CA THR A 7 -2.67 20.07 -5.38
C THR A 7 -2.56 19.14 -4.17
N LYS A 8 -3.72 18.69 -3.70
CA LYS A 8 -3.90 17.71 -2.63
C LYS A 8 -3.66 16.26 -3.09
N THR A 9 -2.94 16.03 -4.18
CA THR A 9 -2.80 14.69 -4.75
C THR A 9 -1.40 14.47 -5.30
N LEU A 10 -0.78 13.37 -4.89
CA LEU A 10 0.56 12.96 -5.29
C LEU A 10 0.51 11.53 -5.82
N PHE A 11 1.14 11.30 -6.97
CA PHE A 11 1.23 9.99 -7.61
C PHE A 11 2.67 9.54 -7.65
N MET A 12 2.91 8.30 -7.24
CA MET A 12 4.25 7.78 -7.01
C MET A 12 4.35 6.36 -7.57
N ASP A 13 5.31 6.11 -8.45
CA ASP A 13 5.52 4.80 -9.06
C ASP A 13 6.89 4.25 -8.67
N GLU A 14 6.94 2.98 -8.28
CA GLU A 14 8.17 2.24 -7.97
C GLU A 14 9.13 2.94 -6.98
N ILE A 15 8.62 3.69 -6.00
CA ILE A 15 9.47 4.51 -5.12
C ILE A 15 10.42 3.72 -4.21
N SER A 16 10.22 2.41 -4.07
CA SER A 16 11.09 1.51 -3.31
C SER A 16 12.29 1.02 -4.12
N THR A 17 12.34 1.25 -5.43
CA THR A 17 13.41 0.73 -6.30
C THR A 17 14.76 1.34 -5.94
N GLY A 18 15.71 0.48 -5.57
CA GLY A 18 17.05 0.88 -5.17
C GLY A 18 17.17 1.37 -3.72
N LEU A 19 16.09 1.26 -2.92
CA LEU A 19 16.10 1.55 -1.49
C LEU A 19 16.07 0.25 -0.68
N ASP A 20 16.65 0.31 0.52
CA ASP A 20 16.45 -0.73 1.52
C ASP A 20 15.07 -0.61 2.19
N SER A 21 14.64 -1.67 2.87
CA SER A 21 13.32 -1.74 3.50
C SER A 21 13.12 -0.68 4.59
N SER A 22 14.18 -0.34 5.34
CA SER A 22 14.08 0.65 6.43
C SER A 22 13.90 2.06 5.87
N THR A 23 14.65 2.42 4.83
CA THR A 23 14.51 3.72 4.17
C THR A 23 13.14 3.85 3.51
N THR A 24 12.68 2.80 2.82
CA THR A 24 11.34 2.76 2.22
C THR A 24 10.25 2.97 3.27
N PHE A 25 10.33 2.27 4.41
CA PHE A 25 9.39 2.42 5.51
C PHE A 25 9.35 3.86 6.05
N GLN A 26 10.51 4.50 6.26
CA GLN A 26 10.55 5.89 6.75
C GLN A 26 9.93 6.88 5.76
N ILE A 27 10.16 6.68 4.45
CA ILE A 27 9.57 7.52 3.40
C ILE A 27 8.04 7.38 3.40
N VAL A 28 7.53 6.14 3.35
CA VAL A 28 6.08 5.88 3.34
C VAL A 28 5.41 6.41 4.61
N LYS A 29 6.06 6.23 5.77
CA LYS A 29 5.56 6.75 7.05
C LYS A 29 5.49 8.28 7.06
N CYS A 30 6.51 8.95 6.51
CA CYS A 30 6.52 10.41 6.39
C CYS A 30 5.37 10.89 5.47
N LEU A 31 5.17 10.22 4.34
CA LEU A 31 4.08 10.53 3.41
C LEU A 31 2.70 10.32 4.03
N GLN A 32 2.49 9.22 4.75
CA GLN A 32 1.26 8.96 5.49
C GLN A 32 0.94 10.11 6.45
N GLN A 33 1.93 10.56 7.23
CA GLN A 33 1.76 11.68 8.16
C GLN A 33 1.39 12.97 7.42
N ILE A 34 2.04 13.25 6.29
CA ILE A 34 1.75 14.44 5.46
C ILE A 34 0.30 14.37 4.93
N VAL A 35 -0.12 13.22 4.41
CA VAL A 35 -1.48 12.97 3.91
C VAL A 35 -2.52 13.27 4.99
N HIS A 36 -2.33 12.70 6.18
CA HIS A 36 -3.26 12.86 7.30
C HIS A 36 -3.27 14.29 7.88
N LEU A 37 -2.12 14.99 7.88
CA LEU A 37 -2.02 16.36 8.40
C LEU A 37 -2.54 17.42 7.43
N MET A 38 -2.28 17.23 6.13
CA MET A 38 -2.59 18.22 5.09
C MET A 38 -3.92 17.95 4.39
N ASP A 39 -4.63 16.88 4.76
CA ASP A 39 -5.85 16.43 4.09
C ASP A 39 -5.60 16.31 2.57
N ALA A 40 -4.51 15.60 2.26
CA ALA A 40 -4.04 15.31 0.92
C ALA A 40 -4.29 13.83 0.58
N THR A 41 -3.90 13.40 -0.60
CA THR A 41 -4.04 12.03 -1.09
C THR A 41 -2.74 11.61 -1.76
N VAL A 42 -2.18 10.49 -1.36
CA VAL A 42 -1.03 9.88 -2.05
C VAL A 42 -1.51 8.57 -2.66
N PHE A 43 -1.29 8.42 -3.96
CA PHE A 43 -1.50 7.18 -4.68
C PHE A 43 -0.12 6.63 -5.06
N MET A 44 0.21 5.44 -4.57
CA MET A 44 1.53 4.88 -4.82
C MET A 44 1.52 3.38 -5.09
N SER A 45 2.42 2.94 -5.97
CA SER A 45 2.73 1.53 -6.19
C SER A 45 4.00 1.15 -5.42
N LEU A 46 4.01 -0.04 -4.83
CA LEU A 46 5.20 -0.64 -4.22
C LEU A 46 5.37 -2.04 -4.78
N LEU A 47 6.57 -2.34 -5.28
CA LEU A 47 6.93 -3.69 -5.68
C LEU A 47 7.29 -4.48 -4.44
N GLN A 48 6.38 -5.35 -4.00
CA GLN A 48 6.55 -6.26 -2.85
C GLN A 48 6.94 -5.55 -1.54
N PRO A 49 6.03 -4.76 -0.94
CA PRO A 49 6.33 -4.04 0.28
C PRO A 49 6.62 -5.01 1.43
N ALA A 50 7.59 -4.65 2.28
CA ALA A 50 7.77 -5.32 3.56
C ALA A 50 6.47 -5.22 4.40
N PRO A 51 6.17 -6.21 5.26
CA PRO A 51 4.93 -6.23 6.05
C PRO A 51 4.68 -4.94 6.83
N GLU A 52 5.72 -4.38 7.45
CA GLU A 52 5.63 -3.13 8.21
C GLU A 52 5.25 -1.94 7.34
N THR A 53 5.72 -1.89 6.08
CA THR A 53 5.36 -0.85 5.12
C THR A 53 3.95 -1.03 4.59
N PHE A 54 3.51 -2.28 4.36
CA PHE A 54 2.14 -2.59 3.98
C PHE A 54 1.13 -2.11 5.04
N GLU A 55 1.45 -2.24 6.33
CA GLU A 55 0.58 -1.79 7.42
C GLU A 55 0.36 -0.27 7.48
N LEU A 56 1.19 0.53 6.79
CA LEU A 56 1.04 1.99 6.71
C LEU A 56 -0.04 2.45 5.72
N PHE A 57 -0.55 1.57 4.86
CA PHE A 57 -1.58 1.92 3.90
C PHE A 57 -2.97 1.97 4.53
N ASP A 58 -3.72 3.03 4.22
CA ASP A 58 -5.12 3.18 4.57
C ASP A 58 -6.00 2.29 3.68
N ASP A 59 -5.86 2.47 2.36
CA ASP A 59 -6.52 1.69 1.30
C ASP A 59 -5.50 0.96 0.43
N ILE A 60 -5.92 -0.16 -0.16
CA ILE A 60 -5.13 -0.91 -1.14
C ILE A 60 -5.94 -1.20 -2.40
N ILE A 61 -5.24 -1.31 -3.52
CA ILE A 61 -5.77 -1.78 -4.79
C ILE A 61 -4.93 -2.98 -5.21
N LEU A 62 -5.57 -4.13 -5.40
CA LEU A 62 -4.95 -5.32 -5.95
C LEU A 62 -5.33 -5.47 -7.41
N LEU A 63 -4.32 -5.55 -8.26
CA LEU A 63 -4.45 -5.75 -9.69
C LEU A 63 -3.96 -7.15 -10.06
N SER A 64 -4.76 -7.87 -10.84
CA SER A 64 -4.36 -9.13 -11.47
C SER A 64 -4.81 -9.11 -12.93
N GLU A 65 -3.89 -9.41 -13.85
CA GLU A 65 -4.14 -9.43 -15.30
C GLU A 65 -4.85 -8.16 -15.83
N GLY A 66 -4.52 -6.98 -15.27
CA GLY A 66 -5.11 -5.70 -15.64
C GLY A 66 -6.53 -5.47 -15.10
N GLN A 67 -7.04 -6.34 -14.24
CA GLN A 67 -8.32 -6.20 -13.55
C GLN A 67 -8.12 -5.89 -12.07
N ILE A 68 -9.03 -5.09 -11.50
CA ILE A 68 -9.07 -4.85 -10.04
C ILE A 68 -9.73 -6.05 -9.38
N VAL A 69 -8.96 -6.78 -8.58
CA VAL A 69 -9.46 -7.91 -7.76
C VAL A 69 -10.02 -7.40 -6.43
N TYR A 70 -9.40 -6.36 -5.88
CA TYR A 70 -9.82 -5.73 -4.65
C TYR A 70 -9.49 -4.24 -4.68
N GLN A 71 -10.38 -3.42 -4.14
CA GLN A 71 -10.14 -2.01 -3.88
C GLN A 71 -10.88 -1.61 -2.61
N GLY A 72 -10.16 -1.10 -1.62
CA GLY A 72 -10.76 -0.61 -0.38
C GLY A 72 -9.81 -0.65 0.82
N PRO A 73 -10.37 -0.51 2.03
CA PRO A 73 -9.59 -0.43 3.26
C PRO A 73 -8.74 -1.67 3.48
N ARG A 74 -7.44 -1.46 3.72
CA ARG A 74 -6.49 -2.56 3.97
C ARG A 74 -6.99 -3.53 5.06
N ALA A 75 -7.67 -3.02 6.07
CA ALA A 75 -8.21 -3.82 7.17
C ALA A 75 -9.23 -4.90 6.74
N HIS A 76 -9.93 -4.71 5.62
CA HIS A 76 -10.99 -5.62 5.16
C HIS A 76 -10.51 -6.62 4.10
N VAL A 77 -9.28 -6.51 3.61
CA VAL A 77 -8.81 -7.34 2.50
C VAL A 77 -8.78 -8.82 2.85
N VAL A 78 -8.36 -9.17 4.06
CA VAL A 78 -8.28 -10.58 4.49
C VAL A 78 -9.67 -11.20 4.53
N GLU A 79 -10.64 -10.51 5.17
CA GLU A 79 -12.03 -10.96 5.23
C GLU A 79 -12.64 -11.12 3.84
N PHE A 80 -12.33 -10.20 2.91
CA PHE A 80 -12.76 -10.30 1.51
C PHE A 80 -12.27 -11.61 0.86
N PHE A 81 -10.97 -11.92 0.95
CA PHE A 81 -10.44 -13.15 0.37
C PHE A 81 -10.93 -14.41 1.10
N GLU A 82 -11.14 -14.36 2.41
CA GLU A 82 -11.76 -15.44 3.18
C GLU A 82 -13.18 -15.73 2.71
N SER A 83 -13.97 -14.70 2.39
CA SER A 83 -15.32 -14.85 1.82
C SER A 83 -15.32 -15.51 0.43
N CYS A 84 -14.22 -15.36 -0.32
CA CYS A 84 -14.00 -16.03 -1.60
C CYS A 84 -13.44 -17.46 -1.47
N GLY A 85 -13.17 -17.92 -0.23
CA GLY A 85 -12.66 -19.26 0.05
C GLY A 85 -11.13 -19.35 0.18
N PHE A 86 -10.42 -18.23 0.19
CA PHE A 86 -8.96 -18.18 0.38
C PHE A 86 -8.63 -17.81 1.82
N LYS A 87 -7.91 -18.68 2.54
CA LYS A 87 -7.53 -18.43 3.93
C LYS A 87 -6.05 -18.10 4.05
N CYS A 88 -5.73 -16.98 4.71
CA CYS A 88 -4.35 -16.61 5.01
C CYS A 88 -3.75 -17.61 6.02
N PRO A 89 -2.59 -18.25 5.74
CA PRO A 89 -1.91 -19.10 6.71
C PRO A 89 -1.40 -18.30 7.92
N GLU A 90 -1.47 -18.88 9.13
CA GLU A 90 -1.07 -18.20 10.38
C GLU A 90 0.39 -17.73 10.43
N ARG A 91 1.27 -18.37 9.64
CA ARG A 91 2.71 -18.07 9.62
C ARG A 91 3.11 -17.13 8.48
N LYS A 92 2.15 -16.65 7.70
CA LYS A 92 2.39 -15.84 6.51
C LYS A 92 1.89 -14.42 6.73
N GLY A 93 2.68 -13.43 6.30
CA GLY A 93 2.25 -12.04 6.34
C GLY A 93 1.13 -11.77 5.33
N THR A 94 0.20 -10.87 5.66
CA THR A 94 -0.91 -10.47 4.78
C THR A 94 -0.39 -10.00 3.42
N ALA A 95 0.66 -9.17 3.39
CA ALA A 95 1.24 -8.67 2.14
C ALA A 95 1.75 -9.80 1.22
N ASP A 96 2.33 -10.85 1.80
CA ASP A 96 2.82 -12.01 1.05
C ASP A 96 1.66 -12.92 0.61
N PHE A 97 0.60 -13.03 1.42
CA PHE A 97 -0.61 -13.78 1.06
C PHE A 97 -1.32 -13.18 -0.15
N LEU A 98 -1.42 -11.85 -0.24
CA LEU A 98 -2.14 -11.15 -1.31
C LEU A 98 -1.40 -11.15 -2.66
N GLN A 99 -0.13 -11.56 -2.69
CA GLN A 99 0.69 -11.61 -3.91
C GLN A 99 0.71 -12.98 -4.60
N GLU A 100 0.14 -14.02 -3.97
CA GLU A 100 0.02 -15.38 -4.52
C GLU A 100 -1.37 -15.64 -5.11
#